data_AF-A0A948UWA6-F1
#
_entry.id   AF-A0A948UWA6-F1
#
_cell.length_a   1.000
_cell.length_b   1.000
_cell.length_c   1.000
_cell.angle_alpha   90.00
_cell.angle_beta   90.00
_cell.angle_gamma   90.00
#
_symmetry.space_group_name_H-M   'P 1'
#
loop_
_entity.id
_entity.type
_entity.pdbx_description
1 polymer ?
#
loop_
_entity_poly.entity_id
_entity_poly.type
_entity_poly.pdbx_seq_one_letter_code
_entity_poly.pdbx_strand_id
1 'polypeptide(L)'
;MPELSYKDEIEALQSERDYESKGDALYIEHEDEEARLEWAFYRPSGSHPRQIQDKSHIVAIMAFNHSRLGALERFNLLSPQIINSDVLRNKIRNRSRMLFRAMIDDDFSDLVSVLQKYPVFFDLANDQMINGRIWNESYANAEDASKFLFLNPQSGDEKLLEGVKRRLKPLKSMNIDEAKMYLELLENQVQNLHSYVKEHYAKEFEMWMAKTTLHPLQKVLWQKKINLFKDV
;
A
#
# COMPACT_ATOMS: atom_id res chain seq x y z
N MET A 1 47.67 -1.15 -15.31
CA MET A 1 46.84 -0.55 -14.24
C MET A 1 45.87 -1.64 -13.82
N PRO A 2 45.67 -1.93 -12.53
CA PRO A 2 44.64 -2.88 -12.13
C PRO A 2 43.29 -2.33 -12.64
N GLU A 3 42.50 -3.16 -13.31
CA GLU A 3 41.10 -2.81 -13.62
C GLU A 3 40.42 -2.51 -12.28
N LEU A 4 40.02 -1.25 -12.10
CA LEU A 4 39.18 -0.86 -10.98
C LEU A 4 37.83 -1.54 -11.18
N SER A 5 37.27 -2.11 -10.11
CA SER A 5 35.89 -2.61 -10.20
C SER A 5 34.94 -1.42 -10.36
N TYR A 6 33.77 -1.60 -10.98
CA TYR A 6 32.76 -0.53 -11.09
C TYR A 6 32.40 0.06 -9.72
N LYS A 7 32.45 -0.75 -8.67
CA LYS A 7 32.30 -0.29 -7.29
C LYS A 7 33.37 0.73 -6.90
N ASP A 8 34.64 0.47 -7.17
CA ASP A 8 35.74 1.39 -6.84
C ASP A 8 35.60 2.70 -7.63
N GLU A 9 35.17 2.63 -8.88
CA GLU A 9 34.88 3.80 -9.71
C GLU A 9 33.72 4.63 -9.14
N ILE A 10 32.63 3.98 -8.74
CA ILE A 10 31.47 4.61 -8.11
C ILE A 10 31.85 5.24 -6.76
N GLU A 11 32.65 4.56 -5.94
CA GLU A 11 33.12 5.08 -4.65
C GLU A 11 33.99 6.33 -4.83
N ALA A 12 34.85 6.37 -5.85
CA ALA A 12 35.62 7.58 -6.17
C ALA A 12 34.71 8.77 -6.54
N LEU A 13 33.64 8.52 -7.30
CA LEU A 13 32.67 9.53 -7.73
C LEU A 13 31.86 10.12 -6.55
N GLN A 14 31.71 9.43 -5.41
CA GLN A 14 30.92 9.91 -4.27
C GLN A 14 31.44 11.21 -3.67
N SER A 15 32.73 11.50 -3.85
CA SER A 15 33.36 12.73 -3.38
C SER A 15 32.99 13.96 -4.23
N GLU A 16 32.34 13.76 -5.38
CA GLU A 16 32.02 14.82 -6.31
C GLU A 16 30.67 15.48 -6.02
N ARG A 17 30.60 16.81 -6.22
CA ARG A 17 29.39 17.61 -5.95
C ARG A 17 28.19 17.20 -6.81
N ASP A 18 28.45 16.72 -8.02
CA ASP A 18 27.43 16.29 -8.99
C ASP A 18 27.37 14.75 -9.15
N TYR A 19 27.72 14.02 -8.08
CA TYR A 19 27.83 12.55 -8.04
C TYR A 19 26.68 11.83 -8.75
N GLU A 20 25.43 12.14 -8.39
CA GLU A 20 24.25 11.46 -8.95
C GLU A 20 24.10 11.73 -10.45
N SER A 21 24.20 12.99 -10.89
CA SER A 21 24.07 13.35 -12.31
C SER A 21 25.16 12.73 -13.18
N LYS A 22 26.40 12.66 -12.65
CA LYS A 22 27.52 12.03 -13.34
C LYS A 22 27.37 10.52 -13.41
N GLY A 23 27.02 9.88 -12.30
CA GLY A 23 26.75 8.45 -12.28
C GLY A 23 25.56 8.09 -13.17
N ASP A 24 24.52 8.92 -13.23
CA ASP A 24 23.37 8.71 -14.12
C ASP A 24 23.79 8.75 -15.60
N ALA A 25 24.65 9.71 -15.99
CA ALA A 25 25.17 9.82 -17.34
C ALA A 25 26.10 8.66 -17.73
N LEU A 26 26.85 8.11 -16.77
CA LEU A 26 27.81 7.02 -17.00
C LEU A 26 27.14 5.64 -17.00
N TYR A 27 26.21 5.41 -16.07
CA TYR A 27 25.81 4.06 -15.69
C TYR A 27 24.35 3.70 -15.98
N ILE A 28 23.44 4.63 -16.27
CA ILE A 28 22.03 4.24 -16.53
C ILE A 28 21.92 3.43 -17.82
N GLU A 29 22.62 3.83 -18.88
CA GLU A 29 22.55 3.20 -20.21
C GLU A 29 23.85 2.47 -20.57
N HIS A 30 24.69 2.17 -19.58
CA HIS A 30 25.97 1.50 -19.79
C HIS A 30 25.78 0.14 -20.47
N GLU A 31 26.68 -0.25 -21.36
CA GLU A 31 26.55 -1.51 -22.11
C GLU A 31 26.65 -2.74 -21.19
N ASP A 32 27.60 -2.70 -20.25
CA ASP A 32 27.79 -3.73 -19.22
C ASP A 32 26.63 -3.73 -18.20
N GLU A 33 26.07 -4.91 -17.96
CA GLU A 33 25.04 -5.16 -16.95
C GLU A 33 25.54 -4.91 -15.52
N GLU A 34 26.78 -5.27 -15.22
CA GLU A 34 27.37 -5.12 -13.89
C GLU A 34 27.43 -3.64 -13.48
N ALA A 35 27.86 -2.77 -14.40
CA ALA A 35 27.89 -1.33 -14.18
C ALA A 35 26.48 -0.76 -13.86
N ARG A 36 25.46 -1.18 -14.61
CA ARG A 36 24.07 -0.73 -14.39
C ARG A 36 23.52 -1.25 -13.05
N LEU A 37 23.88 -2.49 -12.70
CA LEU A 37 23.48 -3.15 -11.45
C LEU A 37 24.06 -2.43 -10.24
N GLU A 38 25.38 -2.17 -10.26
CA GLU A 38 26.08 -1.45 -9.19
C GLU A 38 25.52 -0.04 -9.03
N TRP A 39 25.28 0.68 -10.13
CA TRP A 39 24.68 2.00 -10.04
C TRP A 39 23.26 1.97 -9.47
N ALA A 40 22.44 0.98 -9.83
CA ALA A 40 21.10 0.83 -9.25
C ALA A 40 21.12 0.69 -7.72
N PHE A 41 22.20 0.12 -7.16
CA PHE A 41 22.39 -0.01 -5.72
C PHE A 41 22.95 1.27 -5.08
N TYR A 42 23.96 1.89 -5.69
CA TYR A 42 24.71 3.01 -5.10
C TYR A 42 24.12 4.41 -5.37
N ARG A 43 23.08 4.53 -6.21
CA ARG A 43 22.45 5.81 -6.54
C ARG A 43 21.82 6.49 -5.30
N PRO A 44 22.22 7.73 -4.92
CA PRO A 44 21.81 8.37 -3.66
C PRO A 44 20.31 8.49 -3.43
N SER A 45 19.58 8.92 -4.47
CA SER A 45 18.12 9.13 -4.39
C SER A 45 17.32 7.83 -4.59
N GLY A 46 17.99 6.67 -4.52
CA GLY A 46 17.44 5.39 -4.93
C GLY A 46 17.50 5.21 -6.43
N SER A 47 17.25 3.98 -6.89
CA SER A 47 17.40 3.61 -8.30
C SER A 47 16.48 4.39 -9.22
N HIS A 48 17.00 4.73 -10.40
CA HIS A 48 16.32 5.54 -11.40
C HIS A 48 15.15 4.75 -12.04
N PRO A 49 14.02 5.39 -12.43
CA PRO A 49 12.89 4.72 -13.09
C PRO A 49 13.30 3.84 -14.28
N ARG A 50 14.20 4.33 -15.14
CA ARG A 50 14.74 3.58 -16.29
C ARG A 50 15.42 2.28 -15.89
N GLN A 51 16.07 2.21 -14.72
CA GLN A 51 16.71 0.99 -14.24
C GLN A 51 15.68 -0.05 -13.77
N ILE A 52 14.49 0.35 -13.32
CA ILE A 52 13.39 -0.59 -13.01
C ILE A 52 12.85 -1.23 -14.30
N GLN A 53 12.96 -0.51 -15.42
CA GLN A 53 12.60 -0.96 -16.77
C GLN A 53 13.76 -1.62 -17.52
N ASP A 54 14.89 -1.90 -16.86
CA ASP A 54 16.07 -2.43 -17.52
C ASP A 54 15.77 -3.74 -18.27
N LYS A 55 16.40 -3.91 -19.42
CA LYS A 55 16.34 -5.15 -20.22
C LYS A 55 16.80 -6.38 -19.43
N SER A 56 17.70 -6.19 -18.49
CA SER A 56 18.15 -7.21 -17.56
C SER A 56 17.22 -7.30 -16.36
N HIS A 57 16.71 -8.50 -16.12
CA HIS A 57 15.88 -8.75 -14.94
C HIS A 57 16.64 -8.53 -13.62
N ILE A 58 17.95 -8.81 -13.55
CA ILE A 58 18.69 -8.63 -12.30
C ILE A 58 18.84 -7.15 -11.94
N VAL A 59 19.10 -6.30 -12.94
CA VAL A 59 19.16 -4.83 -12.77
C VAL A 59 17.78 -4.29 -12.40
N ALA A 60 16.73 -4.69 -13.11
CA ALA A 60 15.35 -4.28 -12.83
C ALA A 60 14.89 -4.65 -11.41
N ILE A 61 15.23 -5.86 -10.95
CA ILE A 61 14.93 -6.33 -9.59
C ILE A 61 15.72 -5.55 -8.55
N MET A 62 17.02 -5.31 -8.78
CA MET A 62 17.85 -4.50 -7.90
C MET A 62 17.27 -3.09 -7.77
N ALA A 63 16.91 -2.49 -8.90
CA ALA A 63 16.35 -1.16 -8.97
C ALA A 63 15.00 -1.05 -8.26
N PHE A 64 14.10 -2.02 -8.47
CA PHE A 64 12.82 -2.09 -7.73
C PHE A 64 13.04 -2.11 -6.22
N ASN A 65 14.02 -2.89 -5.77
CA ASN A 65 14.34 -3.09 -4.35
C ASN A 65 14.97 -1.87 -3.69
N HIS A 66 15.67 -1.00 -4.43
CA HIS A 66 16.39 0.17 -3.91
C HIS A 66 15.80 1.52 -4.34
N SER A 67 14.77 1.51 -5.18
CA SER A 67 14.01 2.70 -5.56
C SER A 67 13.41 3.41 -4.34
N ARG A 68 13.16 4.71 -4.48
CA ARG A 68 12.35 5.54 -3.57
C ARG A 68 10.98 5.94 -4.14
N LEU A 69 10.64 5.48 -5.35
CA LEU A 69 9.34 5.75 -5.98
C LEU A 69 8.16 5.15 -5.18
N GLY A 70 6.94 5.60 -5.48
CA GLY A 70 5.71 5.02 -4.92
C GLY A 70 5.52 3.56 -5.34
N ALA A 71 4.74 2.78 -4.59
CA ALA A 71 4.61 1.35 -4.84
C ALA A 71 4.00 1.07 -6.22
N LEU A 72 2.87 1.72 -6.55
CA LEU A 72 2.21 1.56 -7.84
C LEU A 72 3.12 1.91 -9.02
N GLU A 73 3.88 3.00 -8.89
CA GLU A 73 4.84 3.42 -9.92
C GLU A 73 5.91 2.35 -10.15
N ARG A 74 6.50 1.79 -9.09
CA ARG A 74 7.50 0.71 -9.22
C ARG A 74 6.91 -0.50 -9.92
N PHE A 75 5.71 -0.94 -9.54
CA PHE A 75 5.08 -2.10 -10.17
C PHE A 75 4.70 -1.82 -11.64
N ASN A 76 4.34 -0.58 -11.98
CA ASN A 76 4.06 -0.16 -13.36
C ASN A 76 5.30 -0.16 -14.28
N LEU A 77 6.46 0.13 -13.73
CA LEU A 77 7.71 0.14 -14.49
C LEU A 77 8.28 -1.29 -14.66
N LEU A 78 8.02 -2.18 -13.72
CA LEU A 78 8.61 -3.51 -13.72
C LEU A 78 8.10 -4.38 -14.88
N SER A 79 9.00 -5.13 -15.50
CA SER A 79 8.66 -6.07 -16.58
C SER A 79 7.57 -7.07 -16.16
N PRO A 80 6.54 -7.31 -16.99
CA PRO A 80 5.53 -8.34 -16.72
C PRO A 80 6.12 -9.74 -16.53
N GLN A 81 7.30 -10.02 -17.11
CA GLN A 81 7.98 -11.31 -16.95
C GLN A 81 8.44 -11.52 -15.50
N ILE A 82 8.88 -10.46 -14.82
CA ILE A 82 9.27 -10.52 -13.40
C ILE A 82 8.03 -10.72 -12.53
N ILE A 83 6.92 -10.02 -12.84
CA ILE A 83 5.66 -10.11 -12.08
C ILE A 83 5.06 -11.51 -12.21
N ASN A 84 5.00 -12.06 -13.42
CA ASN A 84 4.30 -13.32 -13.67
C ASN A 84 5.15 -14.58 -13.39
N SER A 85 6.47 -14.45 -13.26
CA SER A 85 7.35 -15.58 -12.90
C SER A 85 7.50 -15.71 -11.39
N ASP A 86 7.13 -16.86 -10.82
CA ASP A 86 7.29 -17.12 -9.38
C ASP A 86 8.75 -17.00 -8.91
N VAL A 87 9.69 -17.48 -9.73
CA VAL A 87 11.12 -17.46 -9.43
C VAL A 87 11.64 -16.02 -9.37
N LEU A 88 11.25 -15.18 -10.34
CA LEU A 88 11.69 -13.78 -10.40
C LEU A 88 10.94 -12.91 -9.38
N ARG A 89 9.62 -13.08 -9.26
CA ARG A 89 8.78 -12.38 -8.28
C ARG A 89 9.26 -12.63 -6.85
N ASN A 90 9.77 -13.83 -6.55
CA ASN A 90 10.33 -14.11 -5.23
C ASN A 90 11.53 -13.21 -4.89
N LYS A 91 12.28 -12.70 -5.88
CA LYS A 91 13.42 -11.78 -5.66
C LYS A 91 13.01 -10.37 -5.24
N ILE A 92 11.78 -9.95 -5.53
CA ILE A 92 11.20 -8.67 -5.08
C ILE A 92 10.22 -8.84 -3.91
N ARG A 93 10.06 -10.07 -3.42
CA ARG A 93 9.05 -10.43 -2.42
C ARG A 93 9.20 -9.60 -1.14
N ASN A 94 10.41 -9.50 -0.60
CA ASN A 94 10.64 -8.81 0.67
C ASN A 94 10.34 -7.31 0.57
N ARG A 95 10.79 -6.66 -0.51
CA ARG A 95 10.46 -5.25 -0.74
C ARG A 95 8.96 -5.06 -0.93
N SER A 96 8.30 -5.93 -1.70
CA SER A 96 6.85 -5.89 -1.91
C SER A 96 6.09 -5.98 -0.59
N ARG A 97 6.47 -6.90 0.32
CA ARG A 97 5.90 -6.98 1.68
C ARG A 97 6.06 -5.66 2.43
N MET A 98 7.25 -5.06 2.40
CA MET A 98 7.50 -3.80 3.10
C MET A 98 6.66 -2.66 2.54
N LEU A 99 6.50 -2.60 1.22
CA LEU A 99 5.63 -1.63 0.55
C LEU A 99 4.16 -1.84 0.94
N PHE A 100 3.65 -3.08 0.92
CA PHE A 100 2.28 -3.37 1.34
C PHE A 100 2.04 -3.01 2.80
N ARG A 101 2.98 -3.31 3.70
CA ARG A 101 2.86 -2.88 5.09
C ARG A 101 2.78 -1.36 5.24
N ALA A 102 3.65 -0.64 4.52
CA ALA A 102 3.63 0.82 4.55
C ALA A 102 2.31 1.38 3.99
N MET A 103 1.79 0.85 2.88
CA MET A 103 0.50 1.29 2.34
C MET A 103 -0.69 0.94 3.26
N ILE A 104 -0.69 -0.24 3.89
CA ILE A 104 -1.73 -0.58 4.89
C ILE A 104 -1.73 0.42 6.05
N ASP A 105 -0.55 0.88 6.45
CA ASP A 105 -0.39 1.87 7.50
C ASP A 105 -0.74 3.28 6.99
N ASP A 106 -0.10 3.78 5.94
CA ASP A 106 -0.12 5.20 5.56
C ASP A 106 -1.14 5.54 4.46
N ASP A 107 -1.27 4.71 3.42
CA ASP A 107 -2.09 4.97 2.23
C ASP A 107 -2.76 3.69 1.69
N PHE A 108 -3.93 3.40 2.25
CA PHE A 108 -4.70 2.21 1.90
C PHE A 108 -5.22 2.26 0.45
N SER A 109 -5.37 3.46 -0.12
CA SER A 109 -5.87 3.64 -1.49
C SER A 109 -4.83 3.20 -2.53
N ASP A 110 -3.54 3.45 -2.26
CA ASP A 110 -2.43 2.96 -3.11
C ASP A 110 -2.35 1.42 -3.07
N LEU A 111 -2.58 0.81 -1.90
CA LEU A 111 -2.68 -0.65 -1.77
C LEU A 111 -3.75 -1.24 -2.70
N VAL A 112 -4.96 -0.67 -2.67
CA VAL A 112 -6.07 -1.12 -3.52
C VAL A 112 -5.70 -0.96 -5.00
N SER A 113 -5.11 0.18 -5.37
CA SER A 113 -4.70 0.47 -6.75
C SER A 113 -3.66 -0.53 -7.27
N VAL A 114 -2.68 -0.90 -6.43
CA VAL A 114 -1.68 -1.93 -6.78
C VAL A 114 -2.34 -3.29 -6.96
N LEU A 115 -3.19 -3.72 -6.02
CA LEU A 115 -3.78 -5.06 -6.04
C LEU A 115 -4.83 -5.23 -7.14
N GLN A 116 -5.53 -4.16 -7.50
CA GLN A 116 -6.44 -4.17 -8.65
C GLN A 116 -5.69 -4.43 -9.96
N LYS A 117 -4.47 -3.89 -10.10
CA LYS A 117 -3.65 -4.08 -11.31
C LYS A 117 -2.78 -5.34 -11.27
N TYR A 118 -2.30 -5.71 -10.09
CA TYR A 118 -1.36 -6.81 -9.86
C TYR A 118 -1.88 -7.78 -8.79
N PRO A 119 -2.98 -8.51 -9.07
CA PRO A 119 -3.63 -9.38 -8.08
C PRO A 119 -2.75 -10.55 -7.62
N VAL A 120 -1.68 -10.88 -8.36
CA VAL A 120 -0.70 -11.91 -7.97
C VAL A 120 -0.03 -11.65 -6.61
N PHE A 121 -0.16 -10.43 -6.07
CA PHE A 121 0.40 -10.05 -4.78
C PHE A 121 -0.59 -10.11 -3.60
N PHE A 122 -1.83 -10.57 -3.81
CA PHE A 122 -2.83 -10.67 -2.74
C PHE A 122 -2.31 -11.44 -1.52
N ASP A 123 -1.63 -12.57 -1.71
CA ASP A 123 -1.07 -13.35 -0.59
C ASP A 123 -0.12 -12.53 0.29
N LEU A 124 0.64 -11.61 -0.31
CA LEU A 124 1.58 -10.77 0.44
C LEU A 124 0.86 -9.65 1.17
N ALA A 125 -0.14 -9.04 0.53
CA ALA A 125 -0.97 -8.02 1.15
C ALA A 125 -1.79 -8.60 2.31
N ASN A 126 -2.36 -9.79 2.14
CA ASN A 126 -3.15 -10.48 3.17
C ASN A 126 -2.29 -10.81 4.39
N ASP A 127 -1.10 -11.35 4.18
CA ASP A 127 -0.18 -11.59 5.29
C ASP A 127 0.18 -10.29 6.04
N GLN A 128 0.41 -9.17 5.34
CA GLN A 128 0.68 -7.89 6.00
C GLN A 128 -0.57 -7.30 6.68
N MET A 129 -1.78 -7.53 6.14
CA MET A 129 -3.03 -7.11 6.79
C MET A 129 -3.28 -7.85 8.11
N ILE A 130 -2.95 -9.13 8.14
CA ILE A 130 -3.17 -10.02 9.29
C ILE A 130 -2.04 -9.85 10.32
N ASN A 131 -0.79 -9.96 9.88
CA ASN A 131 0.38 -10.08 10.76
C ASN A 131 1.25 -8.81 10.81
N GLY A 132 1.01 -7.84 9.92
CA GLY A 132 1.77 -6.60 9.89
C GLY A 132 1.56 -5.78 11.16
N ARG A 133 2.65 -5.17 11.63
CA ARG A 133 2.57 -4.17 12.70
C ARG A 133 2.02 -2.87 12.14
N ILE A 134 1.05 -2.31 12.85
CA ILE A 134 0.47 -0.98 12.64
C ILE A 134 1.26 0.00 13.48
N TRP A 135 1.80 1.06 12.89
CA TRP A 135 2.63 2.05 13.59
C TRP A 135 1.99 3.41 13.68
N ASN A 136 0.94 3.68 12.89
CA ASN A 136 0.28 4.97 12.87
C ASN A 136 -1.23 4.87 13.20
N GLU A 137 -1.82 6.03 13.45
CA GLU A 137 -3.28 6.23 13.57
C GLU A 137 -3.87 6.81 12.27
N SER A 138 -3.28 6.49 11.12
CA SER A 138 -3.98 6.65 9.85
C SER A 138 -4.98 5.52 9.72
N TYR A 139 -6.13 5.79 9.11
CA TYR A 139 -7.21 4.81 8.97
C TYR A 139 -7.60 4.72 7.50
N ALA A 140 -7.88 3.49 7.06
CA ALA A 140 -8.49 3.26 5.76
C ALA A 140 -9.86 3.94 5.71
N ASN A 141 -10.16 4.58 4.59
CA ASN A 141 -11.54 4.96 4.32
C ASN A 141 -12.38 3.68 4.10
N ALA A 142 -13.68 3.77 4.40
CA ALA A 142 -14.58 2.63 4.34
C ALA A 142 -14.74 2.09 2.91
N GLU A 143 -14.64 2.96 1.91
CA GLU A 143 -14.77 2.60 0.50
C GLU A 143 -13.61 1.72 0.03
N ASP A 144 -12.37 2.10 0.31
CA ASP A 144 -11.16 1.39 -0.10
C ASP A 144 -11.00 0.10 0.69
N ALA A 145 -11.35 0.09 1.98
CA ALA A 145 -11.50 -1.16 2.74
C ALA A 145 -12.53 -2.10 2.08
N SER A 146 -13.64 -1.55 1.59
CA SER A 146 -14.66 -2.32 0.88
C SER A 146 -14.15 -2.82 -0.47
N LYS A 147 -13.48 -1.97 -1.27
CA LYS A 147 -12.85 -2.35 -2.54
C LYS A 147 -11.83 -3.46 -2.34
N PHE A 148 -10.98 -3.34 -1.31
CA PHE A 148 -10.03 -4.39 -0.95
C PHE A 148 -10.77 -5.71 -0.72
N LEU A 149 -11.82 -5.73 0.10
CA LEU A 149 -12.60 -6.95 0.35
C LEU A 149 -13.31 -7.49 -0.89
N PHE A 150 -13.85 -6.64 -1.77
CA PHE A 150 -14.47 -7.09 -3.01
C PHE A 150 -13.47 -7.71 -3.99
N LEU A 151 -12.26 -7.17 -4.06
CA LEU A 151 -11.20 -7.68 -4.93
C LEU A 151 -10.51 -8.93 -4.36
N ASN A 152 -10.59 -9.15 -3.04
CA ASN A 152 -9.78 -10.16 -2.36
C ASN A 152 -10.41 -11.56 -2.48
N PRO A 153 -9.68 -12.56 -3.00
CA PRO A 153 -10.19 -13.93 -3.07
C PRO A 153 -10.40 -14.59 -1.70
N GLN A 154 -9.81 -14.04 -0.63
CA GLN A 154 -9.91 -14.55 0.74
C GLN A 154 -10.79 -13.68 1.63
N SER A 155 -11.73 -12.91 1.06
CA SER A 155 -12.60 -11.99 1.80
C SER A 155 -13.52 -12.64 2.86
N GLY A 156 -13.65 -13.97 2.85
CA GLY A 156 -14.31 -14.74 3.91
C GLY A 156 -13.41 -15.17 5.07
N ASP A 157 -12.10 -14.91 5.03
CA ASP A 157 -11.17 -15.29 6.10
C ASP A 157 -11.33 -14.36 7.32
N GLU A 158 -11.64 -14.94 8.47
CA GLU A 158 -11.89 -14.19 9.71
C GLU A 158 -10.68 -13.36 10.18
N LYS A 159 -9.45 -13.88 10.01
CA LYS A 159 -8.24 -13.15 10.42
C LYS A 159 -8.01 -11.95 9.51
N LEU A 160 -8.26 -12.10 8.22
CA LEU A 160 -8.19 -11.01 7.27
C LEU A 160 -9.23 -9.93 7.58
N LEU A 161 -10.46 -10.33 7.86
CA LEU A 161 -11.56 -9.44 8.24
C LEU A 161 -11.25 -8.65 9.52
N GLU A 162 -10.69 -9.30 10.54
CA GLU A 162 -10.20 -8.62 11.75
C GLU A 162 -9.01 -7.69 11.43
N GLY A 163 -8.13 -8.10 10.51
CA GLY A 163 -7.06 -7.26 9.97
C GLY A 163 -7.58 -5.94 9.38
N VAL A 164 -8.57 -6.02 8.48
CA VAL A 164 -9.21 -4.86 7.85
C VAL A 164 -9.92 -3.99 8.89
N LYS A 165 -10.65 -4.60 9.82
CA LYS A 165 -11.34 -3.89 10.90
C LYS A 165 -10.39 -3.05 11.75
N ARG A 166 -9.17 -3.51 12.02
CA ARG A 166 -8.14 -2.70 12.74
C ARG A 166 -7.71 -1.44 11.99
N ARG A 167 -7.96 -1.37 10.67
CA ARG A 167 -7.65 -0.19 9.84
C ARG A 167 -8.85 0.73 9.64
N LEU A 168 -10.04 0.32 10.06
CA LEU A 168 -11.23 1.17 9.99
C LEU A 168 -11.20 2.24 11.08
N LYS A 169 -11.72 3.44 10.74
CA LYS A 169 -11.73 4.59 11.65
C LYS A 169 -12.61 4.30 12.87
N PRO A 170 -12.07 4.32 14.11
CA PRO A 170 -12.86 4.08 15.31
C PRO A 170 -13.75 5.29 15.64
N LEU A 171 -14.94 5.03 16.19
CA LEU A 171 -15.88 6.09 16.61
C LEU A 171 -15.66 6.57 18.05
N LYS A 172 -14.94 5.79 18.88
CA LYS A 172 -14.87 6.00 20.33
C LYS A 172 -14.44 7.41 20.76
N SER A 173 -13.58 8.07 19.99
CA SER A 173 -13.07 9.42 20.26
C SER A 173 -13.89 10.53 19.60
N MET A 174 -14.88 10.22 18.76
CA MET A 174 -15.64 11.22 18.04
C MET A 174 -16.63 11.94 18.94
N ASN A 175 -16.71 13.26 18.79
CA ASN A 175 -17.81 14.06 19.32
C ASN A 175 -19.08 13.90 18.45
N ILE A 176 -20.18 14.53 18.86
CA ILE A 176 -21.48 14.38 18.20
C ILE A 176 -21.45 14.85 16.73
N ASP A 177 -20.79 15.97 16.45
CA ASP A 177 -20.73 16.53 15.11
C ASP A 177 -19.83 15.69 14.20
N GLU A 178 -18.68 15.23 14.71
CA GLU A 178 -17.78 14.32 13.99
C GLU A 178 -18.47 13.00 13.65
N ALA A 179 -19.16 12.39 14.61
CA ALA A 179 -19.90 11.14 14.40
C ALA A 179 -21.06 11.34 13.41
N LYS A 180 -21.77 12.47 13.48
CA LYS A 180 -22.83 12.81 12.51
C LYS A 180 -22.28 12.93 11.10
N MET A 181 -21.22 13.72 10.91
CA MET A 181 -20.58 13.93 9.60
C MET A 181 -20.08 12.60 9.04
N TYR A 182 -19.53 11.74 9.89
CA TYR A 182 -19.02 10.46 9.46
C TYR A 182 -20.15 9.47 9.10
N LEU A 183 -21.25 9.46 9.87
CA LEU A 183 -22.45 8.68 9.54
C LEU A 183 -23.05 9.10 8.19
N GLU A 184 -23.14 10.41 7.94
CA GLU A 184 -23.59 10.98 6.65
C GLU A 184 -22.66 10.61 5.49
N LEU A 185 -21.34 10.64 5.74
CA LEU A 185 -20.36 10.19 4.76
C LEU A 185 -20.56 8.71 4.40
N LEU A 186 -20.78 7.84 5.39
CA LEU A 186 -21.01 6.40 5.16
C LEU A 186 -22.37 6.13 4.49
N GLU A 187 -23.41 6.88 4.87
CA GLU A 187 -24.74 6.82 4.25
C GLU A 187 -24.67 7.10 2.74
N ASN A 188 -23.95 8.16 2.34
CA ASN A 188 -23.82 8.56 0.94
C ASN A 188 -23.11 7.54 0.04
N GLN A 189 -22.35 6.62 0.63
CA GLN A 189 -21.60 5.58 -0.08
C GLN A 189 -22.09 4.17 0.24
N VAL A 190 -23.21 4.02 0.95
CA VAL A 190 -23.67 2.75 1.52
C VAL A 190 -23.75 1.62 0.49
N GLN A 191 -24.17 1.91 -0.75
CA GLN A 191 -24.28 0.91 -1.81
C GLN A 191 -22.92 0.35 -2.25
N ASN A 192 -21.84 1.11 -2.02
CA ASN A 192 -20.47 0.74 -2.37
C ASN A 192 -19.72 0.08 -1.21
N LEU A 193 -20.35 -0.04 -0.03
CA LEU A 193 -19.72 -0.65 1.14
C LEU A 193 -19.91 -2.16 1.14
N HIS A 194 -18.84 -2.87 1.47
CA HIS A 194 -18.86 -4.32 1.69
C HIS A 194 -19.70 -4.65 2.94
N SER A 195 -20.44 -5.77 2.92
CA SER A 195 -21.34 -6.17 4.02
C SER A 195 -20.65 -6.15 5.38
N TYR A 196 -19.44 -6.72 5.45
CA TYR A 196 -18.62 -6.68 6.68
C TYR A 196 -18.34 -5.26 7.20
N VAL A 197 -18.03 -4.31 6.32
CA VAL A 197 -17.75 -2.90 6.69
C VAL A 197 -19.04 -2.22 7.15
N LYS A 198 -20.17 -2.49 6.48
CA LYS A 198 -21.50 -2.02 6.89
C LYS A 198 -21.85 -2.52 8.29
N GLU A 199 -21.72 -3.82 8.53
CA GLU A 199 -22.02 -4.45 9.82
C GLU A 199 -21.12 -3.90 10.95
N HIS A 200 -19.83 -3.70 10.66
CA HIS A 200 -18.91 -3.10 11.61
C HIS A 200 -19.38 -1.71 12.05
N TYR A 201 -19.64 -0.81 11.09
CA TYR A 201 -20.07 0.54 11.42
C TYR A 201 -21.46 0.59 12.04
N ALA A 202 -22.39 -0.27 11.62
CA ALA A 202 -23.69 -0.37 12.27
C ALA A 202 -23.54 -0.67 13.77
N LYS A 203 -22.72 -1.66 14.12
CA LYS A 203 -22.44 -2.04 15.52
C LYS A 203 -21.72 -0.92 16.28
N GLU A 204 -20.69 -0.32 15.68
CA GLU A 204 -19.92 0.76 16.31
C GLU A 204 -20.79 1.99 16.60
N PHE A 205 -21.64 2.40 15.66
CA PHE A 205 -22.55 3.54 15.89
C PHE A 205 -23.60 3.24 16.96
N GLU A 206 -24.15 2.02 17.01
CA GLU A 206 -25.08 1.61 18.07
C GLU A 206 -24.40 1.64 19.45
N MET A 207 -23.18 1.11 19.54
CA MET A 207 -22.39 1.16 20.76
C MET A 207 -22.03 2.59 21.18
N TRP A 208 -21.71 3.45 20.21
CA TRP A 208 -21.43 4.86 20.46
C TRP A 208 -22.68 5.59 20.94
N MET A 209 -23.83 5.41 20.27
CA MET A 209 -25.11 6.01 20.66
C MET A 209 -25.62 5.56 22.04
N ALA A 210 -25.33 4.33 22.44
CA ALA A 210 -25.67 3.82 23.77
C ALA A 210 -24.88 4.51 24.90
N LYS A 211 -23.67 4.99 24.60
CA LYS A 211 -22.78 5.65 25.56
C LYS A 211 -22.88 7.18 25.52
N THR A 212 -23.45 7.74 24.46
CA THR A 212 -23.56 9.18 24.26
C THR A 212 -24.94 9.70 24.64
N THR A 213 -24.98 10.83 25.36
CA THR A 213 -26.22 11.56 25.67
C THR A 213 -26.69 12.33 24.44
N LEU A 214 -27.55 11.70 23.64
CA LEU A 214 -28.22 12.32 22.50
C LEU A 214 -29.69 12.63 22.84
N HIS A 215 -30.23 13.68 22.23
CA HIS A 215 -31.66 13.97 22.29
C HIS A 215 -32.47 12.80 21.69
N PRO A 216 -33.65 12.44 22.22
CA PRO A 216 -34.43 11.30 21.72
C PRO A 216 -34.69 11.32 20.21
N LEU A 217 -35.01 12.49 19.64
CA LEU A 217 -35.21 12.63 18.19
C LEU A 217 -33.93 12.40 17.38
N GLN A 218 -32.76 12.79 17.89
CA GLN A 218 -31.48 12.51 17.23
C GLN A 218 -31.21 11.00 17.21
N LYS A 219 -31.52 10.30 18.31
CA LYS A 219 -31.39 8.83 18.37
C LYS A 219 -32.26 8.15 17.31
N VAL A 220 -33.52 8.55 17.17
CA VAL A 220 -34.43 8.01 16.15
C VAL A 220 -33.89 8.26 14.73
N LEU A 221 -33.44 9.49 14.45
CA LEU A 221 -32.89 9.85 13.15
C LEU A 221 -31.64 9.03 12.81
N TRP A 222 -30.71 8.91 13.75
CA TRP A 222 -29.46 8.17 13.53
C TRP A 222 -29.72 6.67 13.41
N GLN A 223 -30.64 6.11 14.19
CA GLN A 223 -31.02 4.70 14.07
C GLN A 223 -31.57 4.39 12.67
N LYS A 224 -32.38 5.29 12.10
CA LYS A 224 -32.88 5.14 10.72
C LYS A 224 -31.73 5.05 9.71
N LYS A 225 -30.70 5.89 9.87
CA LYS A 225 -29.50 5.88 9.00
C LYS A 225 -28.66 4.62 9.21
N ILE A 226 -28.46 4.21 10.46
CA ILE A 226 -27.72 2.97 10.82
C ILE A 226 -28.40 1.74 10.22
N ASN A 227 -29.74 1.69 10.20
CA ASN A 227 -30.46 0.56 9.62
C ASN A 227 -30.20 0.39 8.12
N LEU A 228 -29.84 1.45 7.38
CA LEU A 228 -29.43 1.34 5.98
C LEU A 228 -28.19 0.47 5.78
N PHE A 229 -27.36 0.33 6.82
CA PHE A 229 -26.19 -0.57 6.79
C PHE A 229 -26.57 -2.03 7.04
N LYS A 230 -27.75 -2.30 7.60
CA LYS A 230 -28.23 -3.64 7.94
C LYS A 230 -29.09 -4.26 6.85
N ASP A 231 -29.65 -3.43 5.97
CA ASP A 231 -30.41 -3.88 4.81
C ASP A 231 -29.42 -4.43 3.75
N VAL A 232 -29.08 -5.71 3.88
CA VAL A 232 -28.25 -6.49 2.94
C VAL A 232 -29.04 -7.69 2.46
#